data_AF-A0A853JFH7-F1
#
_entry.id   AF-A0A853JFH7-F1
#
_cell.length_a   1.000
_cell.length_b   1.000
_cell.length_c   1.000
_cell.angle_alpha   90.00
_cell.angle_beta   90.00
_cell.angle_gamma   90.00
#
_symmetry.space_group_name_H-M   'P 1'
#
loop_
_entity.id
_entity.type
_entity.pdbx_description
1 polymer ?
#
loop_
_entity_poly.entity_id
_entity_poly.type
_entity_poly.pdbx_seq_one_letter_code
_entity_poly.pdbx_strand_id
1 'polypeptide(L)'
;MNALALVIGTCVAAGCSAKLPVGAELFVPPGLSSPMSVEIRDYKFSLRESDSGKLVTGTFSGGSDIEHSLAQAGFDKVERIFALESHGCGSNSIDLVIQTGPEKTADIHTRNHYRIVFSADLSTVITEFFDPSVSAANAVLPLQSVEGISDPTTGARIVCIGTTPAVAEQGGL
;
A
#
# COMPACT_ATOMS: atom_id res chain seq x y z
N MET A 1 -54.20 -43.82 2.21
CA MET A 1 -53.00 -43.67 3.07
C MET A 1 -51.95 -42.91 2.27
N ASN A 2 -51.56 -41.72 2.75
CA ASN A 2 -50.23 -41.10 2.62
C ASN A 2 -50.36 -39.63 3.04
N ALA A 3 -50.04 -39.38 4.31
CA ALA A 3 -49.82 -38.04 4.84
C ALA A 3 -48.38 -37.64 4.49
N LEU A 4 -48.22 -36.61 3.65
CA LEU A 4 -46.93 -36.01 3.37
C LEU A 4 -46.76 -34.83 4.33
N ALA A 5 -46.02 -35.05 5.41
CA ALA A 5 -45.64 -34.01 6.36
C ALA A 5 -44.59 -33.10 5.73
N LEU A 6 -44.97 -31.86 5.44
CA LEU A 6 -44.07 -30.79 5.01
C LEU A 6 -43.36 -30.22 6.25
N VAL A 7 -42.13 -30.65 6.49
CA VAL A 7 -41.24 -30.05 7.50
C VAL A 7 -40.65 -28.78 6.89
N ILE A 8 -41.24 -27.63 7.22
CA ILE A 8 -40.64 -26.32 6.94
C ILE A 8 -39.53 -26.12 7.98
N GLY A 9 -38.33 -26.57 7.64
CA GLY A 9 -37.13 -26.26 8.38
C GLY A 9 -36.79 -24.78 8.20
N THR A 10 -37.06 -23.98 9.22
CA THR A 10 -36.52 -22.64 9.41
C THR A 10 -34.99 -22.70 9.38
N CYS A 11 -34.39 -22.37 8.24
CA CYS A 11 -32.96 -22.00 8.17
C CYS A 11 -32.78 -20.67 8.89
N VAL A 12 -32.57 -20.73 10.20
CA VAL A 12 -31.95 -19.64 10.95
C VAL A 12 -30.52 -19.54 10.44
N ALA A 13 -30.29 -18.62 9.52
CA ALA A 13 -28.94 -18.24 9.09
C ALA A 13 -28.25 -17.59 10.30
N ALA A 14 -27.64 -18.42 11.13
CA ALA A 14 -26.64 -17.98 12.08
C ALA A 14 -25.52 -17.35 11.26
N GLY A 15 -25.42 -16.01 11.32
CA GLY A 15 -24.29 -15.28 10.78
C GLY A 15 -23.01 -15.78 11.44
N CYS A 16 -22.33 -16.71 10.79
CA CYS A 16 -20.98 -17.09 11.13
C CYS A 16 -20.08 -15.88 10.80
N SER A 17 -19.97 -14.94 11.74
CA SER A 17 -18.78 -14.10 11.82
C SER A 17 -17.63 -15.00 12.25
N ALA A 18 -17.03 -15.67 11.26
CA ALA A 18 -15.81 -16.42 11.46
C ALA A 18 -14.75 -15.45 11.99
N LYS A 19 -14.25 -15.69 13.21
CA LYS A 19 -13.08 -14.97 13.72
C LYS A 19 -11.95 -15.16 12.71
N LEU A 20 -11.42 -14.05 12.22
CA LEU A 20 -10.25 -14.05 11.36
C LEU A 20 -9.10 -14.76 12.11
N PRO A 21 -8.36 -15.66 11.43
CA PRO A 21 -7.18 -16.28 12.01
C PRO A 21 -6.19 -15.23 12.52
N VAL A 22 -5.44 -15.57 13.57
CA VAL A 22 -4.36 -14.71 14.07
C VAL A 22 -3.33 -14.52 12.94
N GLY A 23 -3.11 -13.26 12.53
CA GLY A 23 -2.24 -12.90 11.40
C GLY A 23 -2.95 -12.78 10.04
N ALA A 24 -4.27 -12.97 9.98
CA ALA A 24 -5.04 -12.72 8.76
C ALA A 24 -5.45 -11.24 8.67
N GLU A 25 -4.99 -10.55 7.63
CA GLU A 25 -5.47 -9.22 7.26
C GLU A 25 -6.73 -9.36 6.40
N LEU A 26 -7.84 -8.74 6.82
CA LEU A 26 -9.07 -8.66 6.04
C LEU A 26 -8.98 -7.48 5.08
N PHE A 27 -8.94 -7.79 3.78
CA PHE A 27 -8.95 -6.79 2.72
C PHE A 27 -10.37 -6.57 2.21
N VAL A 28 -10.88 -5.36 2.36
CA VAL A 28 -12.15 -4.96 1.76
C VAL A 28 -11.83 -4.26 0.44
N PRO A 29 -12.18 -4.85 -0.72
CA PRO A 29 -12.07 -4.16 -2.00
C PRO A 29 -12.90 -2.87 -1.94
N PRO A 30 -12.51 -1.81 -2.66
CA PRO A 30 -13.15 -0.51 -2.54
C PRO A 30 -14.66 -0.60 -2.76
N GLY A 31 -15.42 -0.33 -1.69
CA GLY A 31 -16.78 0.16 -1.80
C GLY A 31 -16.72 1.67 -2.07
N LEU A 32 -17.62 2.18 -2.91
CA LEU A 32 -17.72 3.58 -3.35
C LEU A 32 -17.90 4.63 -2.21
N SER A 33 -17.78 4.25 -0.94
CA SER A 33 -18.12 5.09 0.22
C SER A 33 -17.13 5.02 1.39
N SER A 34 -15.96 4.38 1.26
CA SER A 34 -15.01 4.30 2.39
C SER A 34 -13.55 4.44 1.94
N PRO A 35 -12.71 5.16 2.71
CA PRO A 35 -11.28 5.29 2.42
C PRO A 35 -10.61 3.92 2.41
N MET A 36 -9.62 3.73 1.53
CA MET A 36 -8.74 2.58 1.61
C MET A 36 -7.78 2.78 2.79
N SER A 37 -7.69 1.83 3.70
CA SER A 37 -6.86 1.97 4.90
C SER A 37 -6.02 0.74 5.17
N VAL A 38 -4.84 0.95 5.75
CA VAL A 38 -3.96 -0.09 6.28
C VAL A 38 -3.50 0.31 7.68
N GLU A 39 -3.42 -0.67 8.58
CA GLU A 39 -2.94 -0.49 9.94
C GLU A 39 -1.82 -1.49 10.20
N ILE A 40 -0.68 -0.98 10.68
CA ILE A 40 0.48 -1.80 11.04
C ILE A 40 1.03 -1.30 12.36
N ARG A 41 0.99 -2.15 13.39
CA ARG A 41 1.42 -1.82 14.76
C ARG A 41 0.77 -0.52 15.25
N ASP A 42 1.57 0.54 15.35
CA ASP A 42 1.20 1.85 15.88
C ASP A 42 0.81 2.85 14.77
N TYR A 43 0.89 2.45 13.50
CA TYR A 43 0.61 3.30 12.35
C TYR A 43 -0.73 2.93 11.72
N LYS A 44 -1.46 3.97 11.31
CA LYS A 44 -2.65 3.85 10.48
C LYS A 44 -2.54 4.81 9.31
N PHE A 45 -2.68 4.28 8.10
CA PHE A 45 -2.78 5.08 6.89
C PHE A 45 -4.17 4.95 6.28
N SER A 46 -4.67 6.05 5.71
CA SER A 46 -5.87 6.06 4.89
C SER A 46 -5.65 6.87 3.62
N LEU A 47 -6.29 6.43 2.53
CA LEU A 47 -6.30 7.08 1.24
C LEU A 47 -7.75 7.36 0.86
N ARG A 48 -8.05 8.64 0.58
CA ARG A 48 -9.37 9.10 0.14
C ARG A 48 -9.27 10.01 -1.08
N GLU A 49 -10.36 10.15 -1.81
CA GLU A 49 -10.48 11.21 -2.82
C GLU A 49 -10.51 12.59 -2.14
N SER A 50 -9.95 13.59 -2.82
CA SER A 50 -10.03 15.01 -2.48
C SER A 50 -10.34 15.83 -3.74
N ASP A 51 -10.72 17.10 -3.58
CA ASP A 51 -11.01 17.99 -4.71
C ASP A 51 -9.81 18.16 -5.67
N SER A 52 -8.59 17.94 -5.18
CA SER A 52 -7.33 18.08 -5.91
C SER A 52 -6.71 16.76 -6.38
N GLY A 53 -7.34 15.61 -6.12
CA GLY A 53 -6.79 14.29 -6.45
C GLY A 53 -7.04 13.29 -5.33
N LYS A 54 -5.96 12.74 -4.77
CA LYS A 54 -6.05 11.85 -3.61
C LYS A 54 -5.32 12.41 -2.41
N LEU A 55 -5.83 12.12 -1.23
CA LEU A 55 -5.23 12.51 0.03
C LEU A 55 -4.87 11.27 0.83
N VAL A 56 -3.60 11.16 1.19
CA VAL A 56 -3.09 10.24 2.19
C VAL A 56 -3.18 10.91 3.56
N THR A 57 -3.69 10.19 4.55
CA THR A 57 -3.61 10.57 5.96
C THR A 57 -2.86 9.47 6.71
N GLY A 58 -1.82 9.82 7.47
CA GLY A 58 -1.12 8.92 8.38
C GLY A 58 -1.32 9.34 9.83
N THR A 59 -1.50 8.39 10.72
CA THR A 59 -1.58 8.58 12.18
C THR A 59 -0.65 7.61 12.86
N PHE A 60 0.12 8.10 13.84
CA PHE A 60 1.01 7.29 14.67
C PHE A 60 0.61 7.44 16.14
N SER A 61 0.36 6.31 16.83
CA SER A 61 -0.18 6.27 18.19
C SER A 61 0.66 7.06 19.21
N GLY A 62 1.97 7.16 18.99
CA GLY A 62 2.93 7.86 19.84
C GLY A 62 3.48 9.16 19.26
N GLY A 63 2.92 9.71 18.19
CA GLY A 63 3.48 10.89 17.54
C GLY A 63 2.47 11.74 16.78
N SER A 64 2.83 12.11 15.55
CA SER A 64 2.07 13.10 14.78
C SER A 64 1.08 12.45 13.82
N ASP A 65 0.09 13.24 13.40
CA ASP A 65 -0.69 12.98 12.20
C ASP A 65 -0.06 13.72 11.02
N ILE A 66 -0.15 13.14 9.82
CA ILE A 66 0.28 13.77 8.58
C ILE A 66 -0.79 13.65 7.51
N GLU A 67 -0.98 14.71 6.74
CA GLU A 67 -1.76 14.68 5.50
C GLU A 67 -0.83 14.97 4.32
N HIS A 68 -0.94 14.17 3.26
CA HIS A 68 -0.11 14.30 2.05
C HIS A 68 -0.96 14.15 0.80
N SER A 69 -0.91 15.16 -0.08
CA SER A 69 -1.70 15.18 -1.31
C SER A 69 -0.94 14.53 -2.47
N LEU A 70 -1.58 13.61 -3.18
CA LEU A 70 -1.07 13.00 -4.39
C LEU A 70 -1.66 13.73 -5.60
N ALA A 71 -0.80 14.35 -6.40
CA ALA A 71 -1.21 15.02 -7.63
C ALA A 71 -1.81 14.01 -8.63
N GLN A 72 -2.85 14.41 -9.36
CA GLN A 72 -3.75 13.53 -10.12
C GLN A 72 -3.09 12.56 -11.15
N ALA A 73 -1.86 12.79 -11.60
CA ALA A 73 -1.26 11.95 -12.63
C ALA A 73 -0.92 10.53 -12.11
N GLY A 74 -1.57 9.51 -12.66
CA GLY A 74 -1.22 8.10 -12.43
C GLY A 74 -1.92 7.40 -11.25
N PHE A 75 -2.75 8.11 -10.48
CA PHE A 75 -3.46 7.53 -9.33
C PHE A 75 -4.95 7.27 -9.57
N ASP A 76 -5.49 7.52 -10.76
CA ASP A 76 -6.93 7.34 -11.07
C ASP A 76 -7.49 5.95 -10.70
N LYS A 77 -6.63 4.93 -10.69
CA LYS A 77 -6.99 3.54 -10.39
C LYS A 77 -6.08 2.97 -9.30
N VAL A 78 -6.29 3.38 -8.05
CA VAL A 78 -5.64 2.71 -6.91
C VAL A 78 -6.32 1.38 -6.65
N GLU A 79 -5.54 0.30 -6.68
CA GLU A 79 -6.03 -1.07 -6.44
C GLU A 79 -5.77 -1.52 -5.01
N ARG A 80 -4.65 -1.08 -4.41
CA ARG A 80 -4.23 -1.50 -3.07
C ARG A 80 -3.28 -0.48 -2.44
N ILE A 81 -3.28 -0.41 -1.11
CA ILE A 81 -2.20 0.19 -0.31
C ILE A 81 -1.71 -0.82 0.72
N PHE A 82 -0.46 -0.69 1.15
CA PHE A 82 0.12 -1.44 2.25
C PHE A 82 1.27 -0.64 2.87
N ALA A 83 1.64 -0.95 4.11
CA ALA A 83 2.64 -0.22 4.86
C ALA A 83 3.80 -1.13 5.28
N LEU A 84 5.02 -0.59 5.26
CA LEU A 84 6.24 -1.34 5.56
C LEU A 84 7.14 -0.53 6.48
N GLU A 85 7.52 -1.10 7.61
CA GLU A 85 8.60 -0.51 8.42
C GLU A 85 9.95 -0.75 7.76
N SER A 86 10.77 0.29 7.74
CA SER A 86 12.05 0.31 7.06
C SER A 86 13.11 0.96 7.93
N HIS A 87 14.36 0.53 7.76
CA HIS A 87 15.53 1.17 8.35
C HIS A 87 16.67 1.32 7.32
N GLY A 88 16.30 1.35 6.04
CA GLY A 88 17.22 1.62 4.94
C GLY A 88 17.84 3.02 5.05
N CYS A 89 18.97 3.24 4.38
CA CYS A 89 19.70 4.51 4.39
C CYS A 89 20.11 5.01 5.79
N GLY A 90 20.23 4.11 6.78
CA GLY A 90 20.70 4.45 8.12
C GLY A 90 19.70 5.24 8.97
N SER A 91 18.41 5.26 8.60
CA SER A 91 17.36 5.91 9.38
C SER A 91 16.08 5.09 9.41
N ASN A 92 15.40 5.08 10.56
CA ASN A 92 14.09 4.41 10.69
C ASN A 92 13.01 5.22 9.97
N SER A 93 12.18 4.52 9.22
CA SER A 93 11.10 5.06 8.40
C SER A 93 9.91 4.12 8.36
N ILE A 94 8.77 4.65 7.95
CA ILE A 94 7.57 3.88 7.62
C ILE A 94 7.18 4.26 6.20
N ASP A 95 6.99 3.24 5.36
CA ASP A 95 6.71 3.42 3.95
C ASP A 95 5.24 3.11 3.70
N LEU A 96 4.51 4.02 3.07
CA LEU A 96 3.22 3.70 2.46
C LEU A 96 3.45 3.38 0.99
N VAL A 97 3.05 2.19 0.56
CA VAL A 97 3.12 1.79 -0.83
C VAL A 97 1.71 1.71 -1.41
N ILE A 98 1.53 2.31 -2.57
CA ILE A 98 0.29 2.40 -3.33
C ILE A 98 0.47 1.63 -4.62
N GLN A 99 -0.28 0.56 -4.78
CA GLN A 99 -0.38 -0.17 -6.03
C GLN A 99 -1.46 0.48 -6.90
N THR A 100 -1.05 0.97 -8.06
CA THR A 100 -1.97 1.45 -9.08
C THR A 100 -2.18 0.39 -10.15
N GLY A 101 -3.42 0.29 -10.59
CA GLY A 101 -3.78 -0.55 -11.72
C GLY A 101 -3.19 -0.02 -13.03
N PRO A 102 -3.24 -0.83 -14.09
CA PRO A 102 -2.75 -0.42 -15.40
C PRO A 102 -3.44 0.86 -15.86
N GLU A 103 -2.65 1.76 -16.46
CA GLU A 103 -3.18 2.93 -17.14
C GLU A 103 -4.17 2.52 -18.23
N LYS A 104 -5.13 3.39 -18.58
CA LYS A 104 -6.20 3.08 -19.55
C LYS A 104 -5.67 2.60 -20.91
N THR A 105 -4.43 2.92 -21.25
CA THR A 105 -3.75 2.59 -22.51
C THR A 105 -2.61 1.58 -22.35
N ALA A 106 -2.29 1.15 -21.12
CA ALA A 106 -1.23 0.18 -20.85
C ALA A 106 -1.75 -1.26 -20.99
N ASP A 107 -0.82 -2.20 -21.19
CA ASP A 107 -1.11 -3.63 -21.08
C ASP A 107 -1.77 -3.91 -19.72
N ILE A 108 -2.84 -4.71 -19.72
CA ILE A 108 -3.69 -4.98 -18.54
C ILE A 108 -2.93 -5.61 -17.38
N HIS A 109 -1.70 -6.09 -17.64
CA HIS A 109 -0.85 -6.79 -16.69
C HIS A 109 0.12 -5.88 -15.94
N THR A 110 0.39 -4.66 -16.43
CA THR A 110 1.41 -3.79 -15.83
C THR A 110 0.83 -3.02 -14.65
N ARG A 111 1.27 -3.36 -13.44
CA ARG A 111 0.93 -2.65 -12.20
C ARG A 111 2.12 -1.82 -11.74
N ASN A 112 1.85 -0.58 -11.35
CA ASN A 112 2.89 0.29 -10.81
C ASN A 112 2.76 0.35 -9.29
N HIS A 113 3.89 0.52 -8.62
CA HIS A 113 3.95 0.66 -7.17
C HIS A 113 4.59 2.00 -6.87
N TYR A 114 3.88 2.85 -6.14
CA TYR A 114 4.36 4.16 -5.72
C TYR A 114 4.60 4.13 -4.22
N ARG A 115 5.81 4.47 -3.79
CA ARG A 115 6.23 4.43 -2.39
C ARG A 115 6.39 5.86 -1.87
N ILE A 116 5.78 6.15 -0.73
CA ILE A 116 5.99 7.37 0.04
C ILE A 116 6.69 6.95 1.33
N VAL A 117 7.85 7.53 1.59
CA VAL A 117 8.68 7.22 2.76
C VAL A 117 8.49 8.34 3.77
N PHE A 118 8.03 7.99 4.97
CA PHE A 118 7.81 8.92 6.08
C PHE A 118 8.87 8.72 7.15
N SER A 119 9.14 9.77 7.93
CA SER A 119 9.84 9.61 9.20
C SER A 119 9.04 8.70 10.14
N ALA A 120 9.73 7.94 11.00
CA ALA A 120 9.08 6.99 11.91
C ALA A 120 8.08 7.65 12.89
N ASP A 121 8.17 8.94 13.14
CA ASP A 121 7.22 9.68 13.99
C ASP A 121 6.09 10.36 13.19
N LEU A 122 6.03 10.13 11.87
CA LEU A 122 5.16 10.78 10.89
C LEU A 122 5.25 12.32 10.87
N SER A 123 6.35 12.90 11.35
CA SER A 123 6.53 14.36 11.30
C SER A 123 6.78 14.90 9.90
N THR A 124 7.34 14.08 8.99
CA THR A 124 7.74 14.51 7.65
C THR A 124 7.63 13.40 6.61
N VAL A 125 7.35 13.79 5.35
CA VAL A 125 7.62 12.97 4.17
C VAL A 125 9.10 13.13 3.82
N ILE A 126 9.85 12.03 3.81
CA ILE A 126 11.28 12.00 3.49
C ILE A 126 11.47 12.04 1.97
N THR A 127 10.75 11.19 1.24
CA THR A 127 10.84 11.06 -0.22
C THR A 127 9.65 10.27 -0.75
N GLU A 128 9.42 10.32 -2.06
CA GLU A 128 8.41 9.54 -2.74
C GLU A 128 8.82 9.23 -4.18
N PHE A 129 8.54 8.00 -4.65
CA PHE A 129 8.98 7.53 -5.96
C PHE A 129 8.22 6.29 -6.42
N PHE A 130 8.25 6.00 -7.72
CA PHE A 130 7.86 4.70 -8.24
C PHE A 130 8.91 3.65 -7.88
N ASP A 131 8.45 2.57 -7.25
CA ASP A 131 9.28 1.55 -6.64
C ASP A 131 9.75 0.50 -7.66
N PRO A 132 11.05 0.47 -8.03
CA PRO A 132 11.57 -0.50 -8.98
C PRO A 132 11.75 -1.91 -8.38
N SER A 133 11.58 -2.08 -7.06
CA SER A 133 11.86 -3.36 -6.38
C SER A 133 10.94 -4.48 -6.81
N VAL A 134 9.72 -4.18 -7.26
CA VAL A 134 8.79 -5.22 -7.75
C VAL A 134 9.33 -5.85 -9.02
N SER A 135 9.82 -5.06 -9.97
CA SER A 135 10.48 -5.58 -11.16
C SER A 135 11.79 -6.31 -10.82
N ALA A 136 12.52 -5.81 -9.82
CA ALA A 136 13.84 -6.32 -9.46
C ALA A 136 13.82 -7.64 -8.66
N ALA A 137 12.86 -7.78 -7.74
CA ALA A 137 12.79 -8.87 -6.75
C ALA A 137 11.44 -9.62 -6.76
N ASN A 138 10.51 -9.25 -7.64
CA ASN A 138 9.15 -9.79 -7.69
C ASN A 138 8.39 -9.69 -6.35
N ALA A 139 8.70 -8.67 -5.57
CA ALA A 139 8.11 -8.43 -4.26
C ALA A 139 8.27 -6.97 -3.86
N VAL A 140 7.37 -6.49 -2.99
CA VAL A 140 7.52 -5.20 -2.34
C VAL A 140 8.08 -5.44 -0.95
N LEU A 141 9.29 -4.97 -0.72
CA LEU A 141 10.06 -5.28 0.49
C LEU A 141 10.55 -3.99 1.17
N PRO A 142 10.92 -4.04 2.46
CA PRO A 142 11.54 -2.91 3.15
C PRO A 142 12.81 -2.40 2.44
N LEU A 143 13.13 -1.10 2.55
CA LEU A 143 14.23 -0.49 1.79
C LEU A 143 15.57 -1.16 2.05
N GLN A 144 15.86 -1.55 3.29
CA GLN A 144 17.10 -2.26 3.65
C GLN A 144 17.28 -3.59 2.91
N SER A 145 16.20 -4.16 2.35
CA SER A 145 16.21 -5.43 1.62
C SER A 145 16.38 -5.24 0.11
N VAL A 146 16.14 -4.04 -0.41
CA VAL A 146 16.09 -3.77 -1.87
C VAL A 146 17.06 -2.69 -2.33
N GLU A 147 17.76 -2.03 -1.42
CA GLU A 147 18.83 -1.09 -1.75
C GLU A 147 19.87 -1.74 -2.68
N GLY A 148 20.18 -1.06 -3.78
CA GLY A 148 21.16 -1.49 -4.77
C GLY A 148 20.69 -2.58 -5.74
N ILE A 149 19.55 -3.23 -5.50
CA ILE A 149 19.01 -4.25 -6.41
C ILE A 149 18.44 -3.55 -7.66
N SER A 150 18.91 -3.96 -8.83
CA SER A 150 18.55 -3.32 -10.10
C SER A 150 17.39 -4.04 -10.79
N ASP A 151 16.44 -3.26 -11.28
CA ASP A 151 15.43 -3.70 -12.22
C ASP A 151 16.13 -4.28 -13.47
N PRO A 152 15.87 -5.54 -13.85
CA PRO A 152 16.56 -6.20 -14.96
C PRO A 152 16.24 -5.58 -16.33
N THR A 153 15.15 -4.82 -16.45
CA THR A 153 14.65 -4.19 -17.68
C THR A 153 15.17 -2.77 -17.82
N THR A 154 15.05 -1.97 -16.76
CA THR A 154 15.36 -0.53 -16.81
C THR A 154 16.73 -0.18 -16.20
N GLY A 155 17.31 -1.08 -15.42
CA GLY A 155 18.50 -0.82 -14.61
C GLY A 155 18.25 0.13 -13.43
N ALA A 156 17.01 0.58 -13.24
CA ALA A 156 16.65 1.45 -12.12
C ALA A 156 16.80 0.71 -10.79
N ARG A 157 17.24 1.42 -9.75
CA ARG A 157 17.43 0.85 -8.41
C ARG A 157 17.25 1.90 -7.33
N ILE A 158 16.86 1.45 -6.15
CA ILE A 158 16.82 2.29 -4.96
C ILE A 158 18.25 2.44 -4.44
N VAL A 159 18.69 3.67 -4.18
CA VAL A 159 19.98 4.02 -3.59
C VAL A 159 19.78 4.99 -2.43
N CYS A 160 20.78 5.14 -1.58
CA CYS A 160 20.76 6.08 -0.47
C CYS A 160 21.63 7.31 -0.76
N ILE A 161 21.03 8.49 -0.72
CA ILE A 161 21.71 9.79 -0.73
C ILE A 161 21.70 10.33 0.70
N GLY A 162 22.74 10.02 1.46
CA GLY A 162 22.73 10.21 2.91
C GLY A 162 21.63 9.34 3.55
N THR A 163 20.73 9.94 4.31
CA THR A 163 19.57 9.26 4.92
C THR A 163 18.33 9.21 4.03
N THR A 164 18.41 9.74 2.80
CA THR A 164 17.26 9.86 1.91
C THR A 164 17.33 8.79 0.82
N PRO A 165 16.34 7.90 0.71
CA PRO A 165 16.26 6.97 -0.42
C PRO A 165 15.90 7.72 -1.71
N ALA A 166 16.49 7.30 -2.82
CA ALA A 166 16.25 7.85 -4.15
C ALA A 166 16.30 6.73 -5.21
N VAL A 167 15.69 6.97 -6.37
CA VAL A 167 15.81 6.07 -7.52
C VAL A 167 16.94 6.56 -8.41
N ALA A 168 17.95 5.72 -8.63
CA ALA A 168 19.00 5.95 -9.61
C ALA A 168 18.68 5.17 -10.89
N GLU A 169 18.76 5.83 -12.04
CA GLU A 169 18.61 5.21 -13.37
C GLU A 169 19.95 4.68 -13.89
N GLN A 170 19.89 3.88 -14.95
CA GLN A 170 21.09 3.29 -15.57
C GLN A 170 22.04 4.39 -16.09
N GLY A 171 23.12 4.65 -15.35
CA GLY A 171 24.22 5.55 -15.77
C GLY A 171 24.33 6.89 -15.06
N GLY A 172 23.56 7.17 -14.00
CA GLY A 172 23.66 8.43 -13.25
C GLY A 172 23.33 8.33 -11.76
N LEU A 173 24.01 9.18 -10.97
CA LEU A 173 23.58 9.71 -9.68
C LEU A 173 23.26 11.20 -9.89
#